data_AF-A0A965AEQ4-F1
#
_entry.id   AF-A0A965AEQ4-F1
#
_cell.length_a   1.000
_cell.length_b   1.000
_cell.length_c   1.000
_cell.angle_alpha   90.00
_cell.angle_beta   90.00
_cell.angle_gamma   90.00
#
_symmetry.space_group_name_H-M   'P 1'
#
loop_
_entity.id
_entity.type
_entity.pdbx_description
1 polymer ?
#
loop_
_entity_poly.entity_id
_entity_poly.type
_entity_poly.pdbx_seq_one_letter_code
_entity_poly.pdbx_strand_id
1 'polypeptide(L)'
;MSLFTLTSFVERGKWLIQSESRLTIYGTSNVSDFVCRMDSYSSKDTLEYNHDPKTSELTFIKNRMTIPIRNFDCGNGQITKDFRHTLQIDKYPHLDVRFLSLQHFAPNQPTVQGYINITLA
;
A
#
# COMPACT_ATOMS: atom_id res chain seq x y z
N MET A 1 0.20 -48.61 4.77
CA MET A 1 0.40 -47.46 3.85
C MET A 1 -0.31 -46.27 4.47
N SER A 2 0.39 -45.46 5.26
CA SER A 2 -0.20 -44.28 5.89
C SER A 2 -0.03 -43.09 4.94
N LEU A 3 -1.15 -42.61 4.40
CA LEU A 3 -1.24 -41.37 3.63
C LEU A 3 -1.09 -40.20 4.61
N PHE A 4 0.11 -39.62 4.69
CA PHE A 4 0.29 -38.31 5.30
C PHE A 4 -0.23 -37.26 4.32
N THR A 5 -1.42 -36.72 4.61
CA THR A 5 -1.90 -35.52 3.93
C THR A 5 -1.01 -34.35 4.35
N LEU A 6 -0.27 -33.78 3.40
CA LEU A 6 0.46 -32.52 3.56
C LEU A 6 -0.54 -31.37 3.62
N THR A 7 -1.18 -31.15 4.76
CA THR A 7 -1.89 -29.90 5.01
C THR A 7 -0.82 -28.82 5.23
N SER A 8 -0.67 -27.90 4.28
CA SER A 8 0.13 -26.70 4.51
C SER A 8 -0.53 -25.91 5.65
N PHE A 9 0.21 -25.71 6.74
CA PHE A 9 -0.22 -24.84 7.82
C PHE A 9 -0.04 -23.39 7.35
N VAL A 10 -1.15 -22.72 7.05
CA VAL A 10 -1.18 -21.30 6.70
C VAL A 10 -1.52 -20.50 7.95
N GLU A 11 -0.59 -19.65 8.38
CA GLU A 11 -0.80 -18.76 9.52
C GLU A 11 -1.63 -17.56 9.08
N ARG A 12 -2.56 -17.10 9.92
CA ARG A 12 -3.39 -15.93 9.62
C ARG A 12 -3.06 -14.79 10.56
N GLY A 13 -3.00 -13.58 10.03
CA GLY A 13 -2.70 -12.39 10.80
C GLY A 13 -3.51 -11.17 10.36
N LYS A 14 -3.48 -10.15 11.21
CA LYS A 14 -4.10 -8.85 10.95
C LYS A 14 -3.13 -7.73 11.26
N TRP A 15 -3.08 -6.72 10.39
CA TRP A 15 -2.31 -5.50 10.61
C TRP A 15 -3.26 -4.30 10.62
N LEU A 16 -3.17 -3.51 11.69
CA LEU A 16 -3.81 -2.21 11.75
C LEU A 16 -2.87 -1.19 11.12
N ILE A 17 -3.36 -0.44 10.13
CA ILE A 17 -2.60 0.65 9.55
C ILE A 17 -2.63 1.83 10.52
N GLN A 18 -1.44 2.30 10.88
CA GLN A 18 -1.24 3.35 11.86
C GLN A 18 -1.39 4.74 11.23
N SER A 19 -1.83 5.73 12.00
CA SER A 19 -1.98 7.12 11.54
C SER A 19 -0.67 7.75 11.08
N GLU A 20 0.44 7.25 11.59
CA GLU A 20 1.81 7.66 11.30
C GLU A 20 2.33 7.07 9.98
N SER A 21 1.52 6.25 9.30
CA SER A 21 1.85 5.72 7.98
C SER A 21 1.95 6.85 6.97
N ARG A 22 3.03 6.84 6.18
CA ARG A 22 3.33 7.86 5.18
C ARG A 22 3.36 7.25 3.80
N LEU A 23 2.80 7.96 2.83
CA LEU A 23 2.92 7.62 1.42
C LEU A 23 3.63 8.74 0.70
N THR A 24 4.71 8.42 -0.02
CA THR A 24 5.50 9.39 -0.78
C THR A 24 5.56 8.95 -2.24
N ILE A 25 5.22 9.87 -3.12
CA ILE A 25 5.34 9.71 -4.57
C ILE A 25 6.50 10.57 -5.03
N TYR A 26 7.51 9.92 -5.57
CA TYR A 26 8.63 10.57 -6.24
C TYR A 26 8.32 10.62 -7.74
N GLY A 27 8.41 11.80 -8.33
CA GLY A 27 8.19 12.00 -9.76
C GLY A 27 9.20 12.97 -10.33
N THR A 28 9.34 12.94 -11.66
CA THR A 28 10.22 13.82 -12.41
C THR A 28 9.44 14.53 -13.50
N SER A 29 9.91 15.72 -13.90
CA SER A 29 9.37 16.49 -15.02
C SER A 29 10.52 16.99 -15.89
N ASN A 30 10.20 17.62 -17.03
CA ASN A 30 11.21 18.21 -17.92
C ASN A 30 12.02 19.34 -17.27
N VAL A 31 11.51 19.92 -16.17
CA VAL A 31 12.12 21.08 -15.50
C VAL A 31 12.76 20.68 -14.18
N SER A 32 12.06 19.87 -13.37
CA SER A 32 12.53 19.47 -12.04
C SER A 32 11.85 18.21 -11.52
N ASP A 33 12.53 17.55 -10.58
CA ASP A 33 11.94 16.52 -9.73
C ASP A 33 10.92 17.11 -8.77
N PHE A 34 9.95 16.30 -8.37
CA PHE A 34 8.94 16.66 -7.38
C PHE A 34 8.67 15.48 -6.43
N VAL A 35 8.23 15.81 -5.22
CA VAL A 35 7.90 14.81 -4.20
C VAL A 35 6.56 15.17 -3.58
N CYS A 36 5.56 14.32 -3.77
CA CYS A 36 4.24 14.46 -3.18
C CYS A 36 4.11 13.52 -1.97
N ARG A 37 3.77 14.07 -0.81
CA ARG A 37 3.68 13.34 0.45
C ARG A 37 2.27 13.39 1.00
N MET A 38 1.86 12.27 1.60
CA MET A 38 0.78 12.19 2.56
C MET A 38 1.42 11.82 3.91
N ASP A 39 1.50 12.78 4.81
CA ASP A 39 2.24 12.63 6.08
C ASP A 39 1.44 11.99 7.22
N SER A 40 0.11 11.86 7.04
CA SER A 40 -0.74 11.14 7.98
C SER A 40 -1.83 10.38 7.25
N TYR A 41 -2.10 9.17 7.74
CA TYR A 41 -3.19 8.35 7.26
C TYR A 41 -4.43 8.57 8.13
N SER A 42 -5.48 9.14 7.54
CA SER A 42 -6.68 9.56 8.28
C SER A 42 -7.74 8.46 8.45
N SER A 43 -7.57 7.31 7.79
CA SER A 43 -8.53 6.20 7.82
C SER A 43 -8.09 5.12 8.82
N LYS A 44 -9.03 4.30 9.27
CA LYS A 44 -8.74 3.14 10.14
C LYS A 44 -8.94 1.85 9.36
N ASP A 45 -7.95 1.50 8.55
CA ASP A 45 -7.99 0.28 7.74
C ASP A 45 -7.21 -0.85 8.42
N THR A 46 -7.72 -2.06 8.25
CA THR A 46 -7.10 -3.29 8.76
C THR A 46 -6.83 -4.21 7.58
N LEU A 47 -5.58 -4.61 7.41
CA LEU A 47 -5.17 -5.63 6.46
C LEU A 47 -5.27 -7.00 7.12
N GLU A 48 -5.73 -8.00 6.37
CA GLU A 48 -5.75 -9.40 6.80
C GLU A 48 -4.96 -10.24 5.80
N TYR A 49 -4.11 -11.14 6.28
CA TYR A 49 -3.22 -11.92 5.44
C TYR A 49 -3.12 -13.39 5.86
N ASN A 50 -2.72 -14.20 4.90
CA ASN A 50 -2.24 -15.57 5.04
C ASN A 50 -0.71 -15.56 4.92
N HIS A 51 -0.02 -16.23 5.83
CA HIS A 51 1.42 -16.44 5.80
C HIS A 51 1.70 -17.89 5.47
N ASP A 52 2.44 -18.13 4.40
CA ASP A 52 2.99 -19.44 4.07
C ASP A 52 4.38 -19.57 4.69
N PRO A 53 4.58 -20.37 5.76
CA PRO A 53 5.86 -20.48 6.43
C PRO A 53 6.93 -21.16 5.57
N LYS A 54 6.57 -21.86 4.49
CA LYS A 54 7.54 -22.51 3.59
C LYS A 54 8.19 -21.52 2.64
N THR A 55 7.43 -20.56 2.14
CA THR A 55 7.91 -19.53 1.21
C THR A 55 8.19 -18.20 1.91
N SER A 56 7.73 -18.06 3.16
CA SER A 56 7.68 -16.79 3.87
C SER A 56 6.91 -15.71 3.09
N GLU A 57 5.91 -16.11 2.32
CA GLU A 57 5.05 -15.19 1.58
C GLU A 57 3.85 -14.77 2.42
N LEU A 58 3.51 -13.48 2.41
CA LEU A 58 2.23 -12.98 2.91
C LEU A 58 1.29 -12.68 1.75
N THR A 59 0.10 -13.27 1.73
CA THR A 59 -0.96 -12.98 0.75
C THR A 59 -2.14 -12.32 1.43
N PHE A 60 -2.58 -11.16 0.95
CA PHE A 60 -3.62 -10.37 1.62
C PHE A 60 -5.03 -10.73 1.14
N ILE A 61 -5.95 -10.90 2.08
CA ILE A 61 -7.37 -11.20 1.86
C ILE A 61 -8.19 -9.92 2.00
N LYS A 62 -8.03 -9.21 3.13
CA LYS A 62 -8.55 -7.86 3.31
C LYS A 62 -7.39 -6.91 3.04
N ASN A 63 -7.43 -6.23 1.91
CA ASN A 63 -6.21 -5.68 1.34
C ASN A 63 -6.28 -4.24 0.88
N ARG A 64 -7.40 -3.55 1.10
CA ARG A 64 -7.64 -2.22 0.58
C ARG A 64 -7.24 -1.15 1.59
N MET A 65 -6.54 -0.14 1.11
CA MET A 65 -6.37 1.17 1.72
C MET A 65 -6.97 2.22 0.81
N THR A 66 -7.85 3.06 1.33
CA THR A 66 -8.41 4.20 0.58
C THR A 66 -7.80 5.51 1.07
N ILE A 67 -7.16 6.23 0.15
CA ILE A 67 -6.41 7.45 0.43
C ILE A 67 -7.05 8.64 -0.30
N PRO A 68 -7.49 9.69 0.41
CA PRO A 68 -8.00 10.90 -0.25
C PRO A 68 -6.89 11.62 -1.03
N ILE A 69 -7.09 11.87 -2.32
CA ILE A 69 -6.08 12.54 -3.17
C ILE A 69 -5.78 13.96 -2.67
N ARG A 70 -6.78 14.62 -2.07
CA ARG A 70 -6.63 15.93 -1.42
C ARG A 70 -5.58 15.97 -0.30
N ASN A 71 -5.19 14.82 0.26
CA ASN A 71 -4.21 14.74 1.33
C ASN A 71 -2.76 14.75 0.84
N PHE A 72 -2.51 14.69 -0.48
CA PHE A 72 -1.17 14.83 -1.02
C PHE A 72 -0.74 16.30 -1.11
N ASP A 73 0.47 16.59 -0.64
CA ASP A 73 1.17 17.87 -0.75
C ASP A 73 2.52 17.65 -1.42
N CYS A 74 2.77 18.37 -2.52
CA CYS A 74 4.00 18.30 -3.29
C CYS A 74 5.03 19.39 -2.93
N GLY A 75 4.81 20.13 -1.84
CA GLY A 75 5.66 21.21 -1.33
C GLY A 75 5.54 22.53 -2.10
N ASN A 76 5.06 22.49 -3.35
CA ASN A 76 4.69 23.66 -4.15
C ASN A 76 3.20 23.60 -4.50
N GLY A 77 2.47 24.70 -4.27
CA GLY A 77 1.01 24.74 -4.49
C GLY A 77 0.59 24.51 -5.95
N GLN A 78 1.38 24.97 -6.92
CA GLN A 78 1.10 24.76 -8.34
C GLN A 78 1.32 23.29 -8.72
N ILE A 79 2.45 22.68 -8.32
CA ILE A 79 2.72 21.25 -8.55
C ILE A 79 1.65 20.39 -7.88
N THR A 80 1.24 20.75 -6.66
CA THR A 80 0.19 20.03 -5.93
C THR A 80 -1.14 20.09 -6.67
N LYS A 81 -1.51 21.27 -7.20
CA LYS A 81 -2.72 21.44 -8.01
C LYS A 81 -2.65 20.59 -9.28
N ASP A 82 -1.53 20.64 -9.99
CA ASP A 82 -1.33 19.92 -11.23
C ASP A 82 -1.37 18.41 -10.99
N PHE A 83 -0.70 17.90 -9.94
CA PHE A 83 -0.76 16.50 -9.52
C PHE A 83 -2.19 16.03 -9.27
N ARG A 84 -2.97 16.78 -8.48
CA ARG A 84 -4.37 16.45 -8.18
C ARG A 84 -5.24 16.48 -9.44
N HIS A 85 -4.98 17.43 -10.34
CA HIS A 85 -5.68 17.53 -11.62
C HIS A 85 -5.35 16.34 -12.55
N THR A 86 -4.08 15.92 -12.64
CA THR A 86 -3.65 14.75 -13.40
C THR A 86 -4.35 13.47 -12.94
N LEU A 87 -4.57 13.33 -11.62
CA LEU A 87 -5.32 12.20 -11.06
C LEU A 87 -6.85 12.36 -11.18
N GLN A 88 -7.33 13.42 -11.83
CA GLN A 88 -8.75 13.70 -12.04
C GLN A 88 -9.54 13.71 -10.72
N ILE A 89 -9.04 14.42 -9.70
CA ILE A 89 -9.60 14.43 -8.34
C ILE A 89 -11.11 14.72 -8.27
N ASP A 90 -11.66 15.48 -9.21
CA ASP A 90 -13.11 15.79 -9.26
C ASP A 90 -13.95 14.56 -9.64
N LYS A 91 -13.36 13.62 -10.38
CA LYS A 91 -13.99 12.37 -10.81
C LYS A 91 -13.62 11.20 -9.90
N TYR A 92 -12.37 11.16 -9.45
CA TYR A 92 -11.82 10.11 -8.60
C TYR A 92 -11.17 10.75 -7.37
N PRO A 93 -11.94 11.09 -6.32
CA PRO A 93 -11.42 11.79 -5.15
C PRO A 93 -10.47 10.92 -4.30
N HIS A 94 -10.41 9.62 -4.59
CA HIS A 94 -9.63 8.66 -3.82
C HIS A 94 -8.63 7.88 -4.69
N LEU A 95 -7.55 7.47 -4.03
CA LEU A 95 -6.59 6.49 -4.51
C LEU A 95 -6.79 5.22 -3.70
N ASP A 96 -7.10 4.11 -4.37
CA ASP A 96 -7.18 2.79 -3.77
C ASP A 96 -5.86 2.05 -3.94
N VAL A 97 -5.26 1.66 -2.82
CA VAL A 97 -4.08 0.80 -2.78
C VAL A 97 -4.51 -0.58 -2.29
N ARG A 98 -4.27 -1.61 -3.10
CA ARG A 98 -4.58 -3.01 -2.78
C ARG A 98 -3.30 -3.81 -2.63
N PHE A 99 -3.05 -4.30 -1.43
CA PHE A 99 -1.91 -5.18 -1.15
C PHE A 99 -2.19 -6.56 -1.74
N LEU A 100 -1.27 -7.10 -2.55
CA LEU A 100 -1.44 -8.42 -3.14
C LEU A 100 -0.63 -9.44 -2.34
N SER A 101 0.69 -9.26 -2.31
CA SER A 101 1.57 -10.07 -1.49
C SER A 101 2.86 -9.38 -1.08
N LEU A 102 3.49 -9.90 -0.02
CA LEU A 102 4.86 -9.60 0.38
C LEU A 102 5.70 -10.87 0.25
N GLN A 103 6.88 -10.75 -0.37
CA GLN A 103 7.79 -11.86 -0.65
C GLN A 103 8.90 -11.91 0.40
N HIS A 104 9.30 -13.11 0.82
CA HIS A 104 10.39 -13.34 1.78
C HIS A 104 10.23 -12.55 3.09
N PHE A 105 9.00 -12.44 3.59
CA PHE A 105 8.70 -11.72 4.81
C PHE A 105 9.38 -12.38 6.02
N ALA A 106 10.15 -11.60 6.76
CA ALA A 106 10.70 -12.01 8.04
C ALA A 106 10.47 -10.94 9.11
N PRO A 107 10.14 -11.33 10.36
CA PRO A 107 10.10 -10.40 11.47
C PRO A 107 11.44 -9.65 11.58
N ASN A 108 11.39 -8.33 11.76
CA ASN A 108 12.53 -7.43 11.90
C ASN A 108 13.31 -7.10 10.62
N GLN A 109 12.82 -7.45 9.42
CA GLN A 109 13.36 -6.88 8.20
C GLN A 109 12.81 -5.47 7.97
N PRO A 110 13.67 -4.46 7.76
CA PRO A 110 13.24 -3.06 7.59
C PRO A 110 12.54 -2.82 6.26
N THR A 111 12.83 -3.64 5.26
CA THR A 111 12.32 -3.53 3.90
C THR A 111 11.90 -4.89 3.41
N VAL A 112 10.73 -4.95 2.77
CA VAL A 112 10.19 -6.17 2.18
C VAL A 112 9.72 -5.84 0.77
N GLN A 113 9.94 -6.77 -0.16
CA GLN A 113 9.43 -6.63 -1.53
C GLN A 113 7.99 -7.13 -1.58
N GLY A 114 7.16 -6.48 -2.38
CA GLY A 114 5.77 -6.87 -2.49
C GLY A 114 5.10 -6.32 -3.73
N TYR A 115 3.95 -6.91 -4.03
CA TYR A 115 3.10 -6.50 -5.13
C TYR A 115 1.89 -5.78 -4.57
N ILE A 116 1.61 -4.60 -5.14
CA ILE A 116 0.44 -3.80 -4.84
C ILE A 116 -0.23 -3.38 -6.14
N ASN A 117 -1.54 -3.20 -6.12
CA ASN A 117 -2.29 -2.53 -7.18
C ASN A 117 -2.71 -1.15 -6.71
N ILE A 118 -2.57 -0.16 -7.58
CA ILE A 118 -3.00 1.22 -7.31
C ILE A 118 -4.01 1.61 -8.38
N THR A 119 -5.18 2.10 -7.96
CA THR A 119 -6.26 2.51 -8.86
C THR A 119 -6.88 3.83 -8.40
N LEU A 120 -7.34 4.63 -9.36
CA LEU A 120 -8.20 5.79 -9.08
C LEU A 120 -9.62 5.31 -8.77
N ALA A 121 -10.24 5.88 -7.74
CA ALA A 121 -11.55 5.51 -7.22
C ALA A 121 -12.45 6.71 -6.92
#